data_AF-A0A9D7TWZ0-F1
#
_entry.id   AF-A0A9D7TWZ0-F1
#
_cell.length_a   1.000
_cell.length_b   1.000
_cell.length_c   1.000
_cell.angle_alpha   90.00
_cell.angle_beta   90.00
_cell.angle_gamma   90.00
#
_symmetry.space_group_name_H-M   'P 1'
#
loop_
_entity.id
_entity.type
_entity.pdbx_description
1 polymer ?
#
loop_
_entity_poly.entity_id
_entity_poly.type
_entity_poly.pdbx_seq_one_letter_code
_entity_poly.pdbx_strand_id
1 'polypeptide(L)'
;MDEEIKNYRSSLVTAIGIILGFVLGFAATWATQPVAQTDWSDYVIGLGLLISVVLQIIALYRILNNNFPRDKAGKYYQTTLRFFICGLCAAFAGVLISIFQTIFS
;
A
#
# COMPACT_ATOMS: atom_id res chain seq x y z
N MET A 1 22.21 19.20 6.47
CA MET A 1 20.89 19.35 5.81
C MET A 1 20.66 18.32 4.71
N ASP A 2 21.68 17.85 3.98
CA ASP A 2 21.54 16.77 2.97
C ASP A 2 21.36 15.35 3.55
N GLU A 3 21.90 15.06 4.74
CA GLU A 3 21.80 13.73 5.36
C GLU A 3 20.40 13.41 5.90
N GLU A 4 19.67 14.41 6.42
CA GLU A 4 18.32 14.22 6.97
C GLU A 4 17.35 13.75 5.88
N ILE A 5 17.38 14.38 4.70
CA ILE A 5 16.55 14.01 3.55
C ILE A 5 16.87 12.59 3.08
N LYS A 6 18.14 12.19 3.14
CA LYS A 6 18.58 10.84 2.79
C LYS A 6 18.07 9.78 3.79
N ASN A 7 18.11 10.09 5.09
CA ASN A 7 17.57 9.22 6.14
C ASN A 7 16.04 9.06 6.02
N TYR A 8 15.29 10.14 5.77
CA TYR A 8 13.83 10.05 5.57
C TYR A 8 13.45 9.13 4.39
N ARG A 9 14.20 9.17 3.29
CA ARG A 9 13.98 8.27 2.15
C ARG A 9 14.21 6.81 2.54
N SER A 10 15.29 6.54 3.27
CA SER A 10 15.61 5.18 3.72
C SER A 10 14.51 4.63 4.63
N SER A 11 14.11 5.40 5.64
CA SER A 11 13.02 5.01 6.56
C SER A 11 11.70 4.80 5.82
N LEU A 12 11.40 5.62 4.81
CA LEU A 12 10.17 5.50 4.04
C LEU A 12 10.17 4.27 3.12
N VAL A 13 11.30 3.93 2.49
CA VAL A 13 11.45 2.69 1.71
C VAL A 13 11.21 1.47 2.59
N THR A 14 11.81 1.44 3.78
CA THR A 14 11.62 0.34 4.73
C THR A 14 10.16 0.20 5.14
N ALA A 15 9.49 1.32 5.47
CA ALA A 15 8.07 1.31 5.81
C ALA A 15 7.19 0.79 4.66
N ILE A 16 7.42 1.25 3.42
CA ILE A 16 6.69 0.72 2.25
C ILE A 16 6.94 -0.79 2.10
N GLY A 17 8.18 -1.24 2.20
CA GLY A 17 8.51 -2.66 2.04
C GLY A 17 7.78 -3.56 3.04
N ILE A 18 7.73 -3.16 4.32
CA ILE A 18 7.03 -3.90 5.37
C ILE A 18 5.52 -3.97 5.08
N ILE A 19 4.90 -2.84 4.76
CA ILE A 19 3.45 -2.78 4.52
C ILE A 19 3.09 -3.57 3.25
N LEU A 20 3.88 -3.42 2.19
CA LEU A 20 3.68 -4.18 0.95
C LEU A 20 3.74 -5.69 1.22
N GLY A 21 4.72 -6.14 2.01
CA GLY A 21 4.83 -7.54 2.43
C GLY A 21 3.61 -8.02 3.22
N PHE A 22 3.11 -7.21 4.16
CA PHE A 22 1.91 -7.53 4.94
C PHE A 22 0.65 -7.62 4.06
N VAL A 23 0.47 -6.65 3.15
CA VAL A 23 -0.67 -6.62 2.22
C VAL A 23 -0.64 -7.81 1.26
N LEU A 24 0.53 -8.17 0.72
CA LEU A 24 0.70 -9.35 -0.13
C LEU A 24 0.43 -10.65 0.64
N GLY A 25 0.93 -10.76 1.87
CA GLY A 25 0.67 -11.92 2.73
C GLY A 25 -0.82 -12.10 3.06
N PHE A 26 -1.50 -10.99 3.39
CA PHE A 26 -2.95 -10.99 3.57
C PHE A 26 -3.68 -11.37 2.28
N ALA A 27 -3.34 -10.75 1.15
CA ALA A 27 -3.96 -11.00 -0.13
C ALA A 27 -3.80 -12.46 -0.58
N ALA A 28 -2.61 -13.05 -0.38
CA ALA A 28 -2.35 -14.46 -0.69
C ALA A 28 -3.22 -15.38 0.18
N THR A 29 -3.29 -15.12 1.48
CA THR A 29 -4.11 -15.91 2.41
C THR A 29 -5.59 -15.82 2.03
N TRP A 30 -6.09 -14.59 1.84
CA TRP A 30 -7.46 -14.31 1.43
C TRP A 30 -7.82 -14.98 0.09
N ALA A 31 -6.94 -14.89 -0.92
CA ALA A 31 -7.16 -15.49 -2.24
C ALA A 31 -7.20 -17.03 -2.22
N THR A 32 -6.62 -17.66 -1.19
CA THR A 32 -6.62 -19.13 -1.03
C THR A 32 -7.79 -19.65 -0.19
N GLN A 33 -8.61 -18.78 0.39
CA GLN A 33 -9.76 -19.23 1.18
C GLN A 33 -10.82 -19.87 0.26
N PRO A 34 -11.40 -21.02 0.65
CA PRO A 34 -12.42 -21.67 -0.14
C PRO A 34 -13.71 -20.83 -0.13
N VAL A 35 -14.05 -20.27 -1.29
CA VAL A 35 -15.25 -19.46 -1.48
C VAL A 35 -16.42 -20.35 -1.86
N ALA A 36 -17.37 -20.56 -0.96
CA ALA A 36 -18.57 -21.36 -1.21
C ALA A 36 -19.62 -20.60 -2.06
N GLN A 37 -19.68 -19.27 -1.91
CA GLN A 37 -20.43 -18.32 -2.74
C GLN A 37 -19.60 -17.04 -2.83
N THR A 38 -19.30 -16.58 -4.05
CA THR A 38 -18.65 -15.29 -4.28
C THR A 38 -19.65 -14.18 -4.08
N ASP A 39 -19.47 -13.38 -3.03
CA ASP A 39 -20.27 -12.19 -2.80
C ASP A 39 -19.69 -10.98 -3.54
N TRP A 40 -20.53 -9.98 -3.81
CA TRP A 40 -20.09 -8.71 -4.41
C TRP A 40 -18.97 -8.03 -3.61
N SER A 41 -18.97 -8.21 -2.29
CA SER A 41 -17.94 -7.68 -1.39
C SER A 41 -16.55 -8.32 -1.59
N ASP A 42 -16.47 -9.58 -2.04
CA ASP A 42 -15.19 -10.23 -2.33
C ASP A 42 -14.47 -9.55 -3.50
N TYR A 43 -15.23 -9.13 -4.52
CA TYR A 43 -14.70 -8.33 -5.62
C TYR A 43 -14.18 -6.98 -5.16
N VAL A 44 -14.87 -6.33 -4.21
CA VAL A 44 -14.44 -5.04 -3.65
C VAL A 44 -13.15 -5.19 -2.84
N ILE A 45 -13.01 -6.27 -2.07
CA ILE A 45 -11.77 -6.57 -1.32
C ILE A 45 -10.63 -6.81 -2.29
N GLY A 46 -10.82 -7.69 -3.29
CA GLY A 46 -9.81 -8.00 -4.29
C GLY A 46 -9.33 -6.76 -5.04
N LEU A 47 -10.25 -5.92 -5.51
CA LEU A 47 -9.93 -4.65 -6.15
C LEU A 47 -9.20 -3.69 -5.21
N GLY A 48 -9.65 -3.57 -3.96
CA GLY A 48 -9.03 -2.70 -2.96
C GLY A 48 -7.59 -3.10 -2.64
N LEU A 49 -7.33 -4.41 -2.50
CA LEU A 49 -5.99 -4.95 -2.30
C LEU A 49 -5.09 -4.73 -3.51
N LEU A 50 -5.61 -4.97 -4.72
CA LEU A 50 -4.85 -4.77 -5.96
C LEU A 50 -4.47 -3.29 -6.13
N ILE A 51 -5.43 -2.38 -5.91
CA ILE A 51 -5.20 -0.94 -5.92
C ILE A 51 -4.15 -0.55 -4.88
N SER A 52 -4.24 -1.08 -3.65
CA SER A 52 -3.25 -0.82 -2.60
C SER A 52 -1.83 -1.23 -3.01
N VAL A 53 -1.66 -2.44 -3.55
CA VAL A 53 -0.37 -2.95 -4.01
C VAL A 53 0.20 -2.06 -5.12
N VAL A 54 -0.62 -1.70 -6.12
CA VAL A 54 -0.19 -0.82 -7.22
C VAL A 54 0.23 0.56 -6.70
N LEU A 55 -0.54 1.17 -5.80
CA LEU A 55 -0.18 2.47 -5.21
C LEU A 55 1.13 2.40 -4.39
N GLN A 56 1.36 1.32 -3.65
CA GLN A 56 2.60 1.14 -2.89
C GLN A 56 3.81 0.88 -3.79
N ILE A 57 3.65 0.09 -4.86
CA ILE A 57 4.70 -0.10 -5.87
C ILE A 57 5.04 1.24 -6.55
N ILE A 58 4.03 2.05 -6.89
CA ILE A 58 4.23 3.40 -7.43
C ILE A 58 4.98 4.27 -6.43
N ALA A 59 4.59 4.25 -5.15
CA ALA A 59 5.30 4.99 -4.10
C ALA A 59 6.77 4.55 -3.96
N LEU A 60 7.03 3.25 -4.08
CA LEU A 60 8.37 2.67 -4.00
C LEU A 60 9.24 3.06 -5.21
N TYR A 61 8.68 2.94 -6.42
CA TYR A 61 9.35 3.41 -7.64
C TYR A 61 9.68 4.91 -7.53
N ARG A 62 8.73 5.68 -7.01
CA ARG A 62 8.84 7.13 -6.87
C ARG A 62 9.93 7.52 -5.87
N ILE A 63 10.00 6.87 -4.71
CA ILE A 63 11.03 7.16 -3.68
C ILE A 63 12.43 6.68 -4.12
N LEU A 64 12.50 5.60 -4.93
CA LEU A 64 13.76 5.02 -5.41
C LEU A 64 14.35 5.80 -6.59
N ASN A 65 13.49 6.37 -7.44
CA ASN A 65 13.95 7.21 -8.54
C ASN A 65 14.67 8.46 -8.00
N ASN A 66 15.99 8.48 -8.19
CA ASN A 66 16.90 9.51 -7.65
C ASN A 66 17.09 10.71 -8.60
N ASN A 67 16.43 10.71 -9.76
CA ASN A 67 16.70 11.66 -10.85
C ASN A 67 15.91 12.99 -10.74
N PHE A 68 15.70 13.51 -9.52
CA PHE A 68 14.89 14.73 -9.31
C PHE A 68 15.74 15.95 -8.93
N PRO A 69 15.42 17.15 -9.48
CA PRO A 69 16.07 18.38 -9.07
C PRO A 69 15.81 18.65 -7.58
N ARG A 70 16.90 18.74 -6.80
CA ARG A 70 16.91 18.92 -5.33
C ARG A 70 16.01 20.09 -4.86
N ASP A 71 15.81 21.09 -5.71
CA ASP A 71 14.95 22.26 -5.51
C ASP A 71 13.46 21.92 -5.24
N LYS A 72 12.96 20.76 -5.72
CA LYS A 72 11.55 20.34 -5.54
C LYS A 72 11.40 19.05 -4.71
N ALA A 73 12.46 18.62 -4.02
CA ALA A 73 12.47 17.38 -3.26
C ALA A 73 11.33 17.27 -2.22
N GLY A 74 11.00 18.39 -1.54
CA GLY A 74 9.92 18.42 -0.55
C GLY A 74 8.53 18.11 -1.11
N LYS A 75 8.14 18.73 -2.24
CA LYS A 75 6.85 18.45 -2.90
C LYS A 75 6.78 17.03 -3.45
N TYR A 76 7.90 16.53 -3.94
CA TYR A 76 7.98 15.17 -4.47
C TYR A 76 7.78 14.12 -3.37
N TYR A 77 8.44 14.32 -2.22
CA TYR A 77 8.29 13.48 -1.03
C TYR A 77 6.86 13.48 -0.48
N GLN A 78 6.23 14.66 -0.33
CA GLN A 78 4.84 14.75 0.12
C GLN A 78 3.86 14.02 -0.82
N THR A 79 4.10 14.09 -2.12
CA THR A 79 3.24 13.39 -3.08
C THR A 79 3.42 11.88 -2.96
N THR A 80 4.66 11.38 -2.82
CA THR A 80 4.93 9.96 -2.54
C THR A 80 4.26 9.49 -1.26
N LEU A 81 4.32 10.29 -0.19
CA LEU A 81 3.62 10.04 1.07
C LEU A 81 2.11 9.93 0.89
N ARG A 82 1.50 10.79 0.07
CA ARG A 82 0.06 10.71 -0.23
C ARG A 82 -0.29 9.41 -0.96
N PHE A 83 0.49 9.00 -1.96
CA PHE A 83 0.28 7.71 -2.63
C PHE A 83 0.40 6.54 -1.65
N PHE A 84 1.41 6.58 -0.78
CA PHE A 84 1.61 5.57 0.27
C PHE A 84 0.42 5.52 1.24
N ILE A 85 -0.02 6.65 1.79
CA ILE A 85 -1.15 6.71 2.73
C ILE A 85 -2.45 6.30 2.05
N CYS A 86 -2.72 6.74 0.82
CA CYS A 86 -3.92 6.32 0.08
C CYS A 86 -3.93 4.80 -0.16
N GLY A 87 -2.80 4.21 -0.56
CA GLY A 87 -2.67 2.77 -0.73
C GLY A 87 -2.85 2.01 0.59
N LEU A 88 -2.27 2.53 1.67
CA LEU A 88 -2.43 1.99 3.02
C LEU A 88 -3.90 1.98 3.45
N CYS A 89 -4.60 3.12 3.31
CA CYS A 89 -6.02 3.22 3.63
C CYS A 89 -6.87 2.26 2.79
N ALA A 90 -6.55 2.10 1.50
CA ALA A 90 -7.25 1.14 0.63
C ALA A 90 -7.06 -0.31 1.09
N ALA A 91 -5.85 -0.70 1.49
CA ALA A 91 -5.61 -2.03 2.06
C ALA A 91 -6.37 -2.23 3.36
N PHE A 92 -6.32 -1.26 4.28
CA PHE A 92 -7.04 -1.33 5.55
C PHE A 92 -8.55 -1.45 5.34
N ALA A 93 -9.12 -0.69 4.40
CA ALA A 93 -10.53 -0.81 4.05
C ALA A 93 -10.88 -2.22 3.57
N GLY A 94 -10.06 -2.80 2.67
CA GLY A 94 -10.26 -4.19 2.20
C GLY A 94 -10.20 -5.21 3.33
N VAL A 95 -9.23 -5.09 4.24
CA VAL A 95 -9.12 -5.96 5.42
C VAL A 95 -10.33 -5.81 6.35
N LEU A 96 -10.77 -4.59 6.61
CA LEU A 96 -11.95 -4.34 7.45
C LEU A 96 -13.20 -4.98 6.87
N ILE A 97 -13.44 -4.80 5.56
CA ILE A 97 -14.59 -5.43 4.88
C ILE A 97 -14.52 -6.95 5.00
N SER A 98 -13.34 -7.55 4.81
CA SER A 98 -13.14 -9.00 4.97
C SER A 98 -13.44 -9.49 6.38
N ILE A 99 -13.02 -8.74 7.41
CA ILE A 99 -13.33 -9.05 8.81
C ILE A 99 -14.83 -8.95 9.06
N PHE A 100 -15.48 -7.89 8.56
CA PHE A 100 -16.93 -7.73 8.67
C PHE A 100 -17.67 -8.90 8.02
N GLN A 101 -17.31 -9.32 6.80
CA GLN A 101 -17.93 -10.51 6.19
C GLN A 101 -17.73 -11.76 7.04
N THR A 102 -16.52 -11.97 7.56
CA THR A 102 -16.21 -13.16 8.38
C THR A 102 -17.02 -13.21 9.68
N ILE A 103 -17.32 -12.04 10.28
CA ILE A 103 -18.09 -11.96 11.54
C ILE A 103 -19.60 -12.16 11.30
N PHE A 104 -20.12 -11.72 10.15
CA PHE A 104 -21.56 -11.71 9.85
C PHE A 104 -22.03 -12.89 8.96
N SER A 105 -21.11 -13.79 8.56
CA SER A 105 -21.37 -15.04 7.81
C SER A 105 -21.41 -16.23 8.77
#